data_AF-A0A8T4V620-F1
#
_entry.id   AF-A0A8T4V620-F1
#
_cell.length_a   1.000
_cell.length_b   1.000
_cell.length_c   1.000
_cell.angle_alpha   90.00
_cell.angle_beta   90.00
_cell.angle_gamma   90.00
#
_symmetry.space_group_name_H-M   'P 1'
#
loop_
_entity.id
_entity.type
_entity.pdbx_description
1 polymer ?
#
loop_
_entity_poly.entity_id
_entity_poly.type
_entity_poly.pdbx_seq_one_letter_code
_entity_poly.pdbx_strand_id
1 'polypeptide(L)' 'MSGPGDGKRLLKNVKVYIHEKGKSMASVTHIDVESDELSDIIKEGETTFVKGKKGGVFIALKKDMIKRAENIIKK' A
#
# COMPACT_ATOMS: atom_id res chain seq x y z
N MET A 1 -6.30 9.08 -14.69
CA MET A 1 -7.34 9.60 -13.78
C MET A 1 -6.87 9.44 -12.33
N SER A 2 -6.57 10.54 -11.64
CA SER A 2 -6.26 10.59 -10.19
C SER A 2 -7.46 11.17 -9.44
N GLY A 3 -7.82 10.60 -8.28
CA GLY A 3 -8.99 11.02 -7.49
C GLY A 3 -10.09 9.95 -7.36
N PRO A 4 -11.11 10.20 -6.52
CA PRO A 4 -12.26 9.32 -6.35
C PRO A 4 -13.02 9.12 -7.67
N GLY A 5 -13.67 7.98 -7.81
CA GLY A 5 -14.44 7.58 -8.99
C GLY A 5 -14.98 6.17 -8.80
N ASP A 6 -15.92 5.76 -9.66
CA ASP A 6 -16.59 4.46 -9.53
C ASP A 6 -15.59 3.30 -9.42
N GLY A 7 -15.85 2.40 -8.48
CA GLY A 7 -14.98 1.25 -8.17
C GLY A 7 -13.76 1.56 -7.29
N LYS A 8 -13.60 2.79 -6.79
CA LYS A 8 -12.49 3.14 -5.86
C LYS A 8 -12.98 3.24 -4.43
N ARG A 9 -12.49 2.36 -3.56
CA ARG A 9 -12.63 2.46 -2.11
C ARG A 9 -11.45 3.25 -1.54
N LEU A 10 -11.76 4.27 -0.74
CA LEU A 10 -10.75 5.04 -0.03
C LEU A 10 -10.34 4.28 1.24
N LEU A 11 -9.04 3.99 1.40
CA LEU A 11 -8.50 3.49 2.66
C LEU A 11 -8.39 4.65 3.65
N LYS A 12 -8.88 4.45 4.87
CA LYS A 12 -8.84 5.48 5.92
C LYS A 12 -7.58 5.31 6.79
N ASN A 13 -7.18 6.39 7.47
CA ASN A 13 -6.09 6.38 8.46
C ASN A 13 -4.75 5.85 7.93
N VAL A 14 -4.43 6.12 6.67
CA VAL A 14 -3.15 5.72 6.08
C VAL A 14 -2.06 6.72 6.47
N LYS A 15 -0.97 6.22 7.04
CA LYS A 15 0.23 7.00 7.36
C LYS A 15 1.32 6.70 6.35
N VAL A 16 2.02 7.74 5.90
CA VAL A 16 3.10 7.60 4.92
C VAL A 16 4.36 8.27 5.47
N TYR A 17 5.46 7.53 5.50
CA TYR A 17 6.73 7.97 6.05
C TYR A 17 7.85 7.76 5.05
N ILE A 18 8.82 8.68 5.04
CA ILE A 18 10.12 8.43 4.42
C ILE A 18 11.04 7.95 5.54
N HIS A 19 11.47 6.70 5.47
CA HIS A 19 12.37 6.11 6.44
C HIS A 19 13.81 6.33 5.96
N GLU A 20 14.52 7.24 6.62
CA GLU A 20 15.88 7.64 6.26
C GLU A 20 16.92 6.56 6.60
N LYS A 21 17.80 6.23 5.66
CA LYS A 21 18.92 5.32 5.88
C LYS A 21 19.76 5.74 7.08
N GLY A 22 20.06 4.78 7.96
CA GLY A 22 20.88 4.99 9.15
C GLY A 22 20.15 5.59 10.35
N LYS A 23 18.85 5.90 10.21
CA LYS A 23 17.95 6.22 11.31
C LYS A 23 17.05 5.01 11.60
N SER A 24 16.67 4.83 12.87
CA SER A 24 15.72 3.79 13.29
C SER A 24 15.95 2.40 12.69
N MET A 25 17.23 2.01 12.55
CA MET A 25 17.67 0.72 11.98
C MET A 25 17.39 0.50 10.48
N ALA A 26 17.00 1.53 9.71
CA ALA A 26 16.87 1.41 8.26
C ALA A 26 18.22 1.21 7.56
N SER A 27 18.36 0.09 6.87
CA SER A 27 19.54 -0.22 6.05
C SER A 27 19.58 0.58 4.73
N VAL A 28 18.42 0.99 4.22
CA VAL A 28 18.23 1.79 3.00
C VAL A 28 17.13 2.82 3.20
N THR A 29 17.17 3.92 2.45
CA THR A 29 16.08 4.89 2.46
C THR A 29 14.89 4.33 1.69
N HIS A 30 13.72 4.26 2.31
CA HIS A 30 12.50 3.71 1.71
C HIS A 30 11.26 4.49 2.18
N ILE A 31 10.09 4.13 1.64
CA ILE A 31 8.81 4.74 2.01
C ILE A 31 7.96 3.67 2.68
N ASP A 32 7.53 3.93 3.90
CA ASP A 32 6.58 3.10 4.63
C ASP A 32 5.16 3.66 4.42
N VAL A 33 4.23 2.75 4.12
CA VAL A 33 2.80 3.05 4.04
C VAL A 33 2.11 2.14 5.03
N GLU A 34 1.61 2.71 6.12
CA GLU A 34 1.03 1.98 7.23
C GLU A 34 -0.48 2.20 7.30
N SER A 35 -1.23 1.10 7.37
CA SER A 35 -2.68 1.09 7.55
C SER A 35 -3.15 -0.33 7.88
N ASP A 36 -4.06 -0.47 8.84
CA ASP A 36 -4.65 -1.77 9.19
C ASP A 36 -5.27 -2.47 7.96
N GLU A 37 -5.98 -1.71 7.12
CA GLU A 37 -6.59 -2.24 5.89
C GLU A 37 -5.51 -2.70 4.87
N LEU A 38 -4.37 -2.00 4.79
CA LEU A 38 -3.29 -2.38 3.88
C LEU A 38 -2.58 -3.64 4.39
N SER A 39 -2.37 -3.75 5.70
CA SER A 39 -1.83 -4.95 6.36
C SER A 39 -2.74 -6.17 6.25
N ASP A 40 -4.02 -5.99 5.93
CA ASP A 40 -4.90 -7.10 5.55
C ASP A 40 -4.74 -7.55 4.10
N ILE A 41 -4.35 -6.65 3.20
CA ILE A 41 -4.13 -6.94 1.78
C ILE A 41 -2.73 -7.49 1.51
N ILE A 42 -1.71 -6.97 2.19
CA ILE A 42 -0.30 -7.34 2.03
C ILE A 42 0.21 -7.75 3.43
N LYS A 43 0.44 -9.04 3.65
CA LYS A 43 0.90 -9.58 4.94
C LYS A 43 2.40 -9.37 5.11
N GLU A 44 2.84 -9.39 6.36
CA GLU A 44 4.25 -9.35 6.71
C GLU A 44 5.06 -10.42 5.95
N GLY A 45 6.23 -10.03 5.45
CA GLY A 45 7.09 -10.88 4.63
C GLY A 45 6.68 -10.99 3.16
N GLU A 46 5.49 -10.52 2.76
CA GLU A 46 5.10 -10.51 1.36
C GLU A 46 5.67 -9.30 0.62
N THR A 47 6.18 -9.53 -0.58
CA THR A 47 6.65 -8.45 -1.48
C THR A 47 5.74 -8.31 -2.68
N THR A 48 5.52 -7.08 -3.13
CA THR A 48 4.87 -6.79 -4.40
C THR A 48 5.53 -5.62 -5.13
N PHE A 49 4.99 -5.23 -6.28
CA PHE A 49 5.56 -4.20 -7.13
C PHE A 49 4.93 -2.83 -6.88
N VAL A 50 5.77 -1.80 -6.93
CA VAL A 50 5.35 -0.40 -6.88
C VAL A 50 5.75 0.29 -8.18
N LYS A 51 4.84 1.08 -8.75
CA LYS A 51 5.07 1.89 -9.95
C LYS A 51 4.71 3.35 -9.67
N GLY A 52 5.56 4.27 -10.09
CA GLY A 52 5.25 5.70 -10.07
C GLY A 52 4.06 6.02 -10.99
N LYS A 53 3.19 6.92 -10.54
CA LYS A 53 2.09 7.47 -11.34
C LYS A 53 1.97 8.98 -11.08
N LYS A 54 1.24 9.68 -11.95
CA LYS A 54 0.94 11.11 -11.72
C LYS A 54 0.21 11.26 -10.37
N GLY A 55 0.82 12.00 -9.45
CA GLY A 55 0.27 12.27 -8.11
C GLY A 55 0.48 11.17 -7.06
N GLY A 56 1.44 10.25 -7.25
CA GLY A 56 1.85 9.30 -6.21
C GLY A 56 2.33 7.96 -6.76
N VAL A 57 1.92 6.87 -6.12
CA VAL A 57 2.29 5.51 -6.52
C VAL A 57 1.07 4.62 -6.80
N PHE A 58 1.31 3.57 -7.59
CA PHE A 58 0.43 2.44 -7.79
C PHE A 58 1.11 1.19 -7.24
N ILE A 59 0.42 0.46 -6.37
CA ILE A 59 0.89 -0.82 -5.83
C ILE A 59 0.15 -1.92 -6.59
N ALA A 60 0.88 -2.74 -7.33
CA ALA A 60 0.30 -3.90 -7.99
C ALA A 60 0.06 -5.00 -6.95
N LEU A 61 -1.04 -5.75 -7.05
CA LEU A 61 -1.33 -6.86 -6.14
C LEU A 61 -1.09 -8.21 -6.82
N LYS A 62 -0.53 -9.16 -6.08
CA LYS A 62 -0.41 -10.57 -6.51
C LYS A 62 -1.74 -11.31 -6.30
N LYS A 63 -1.88 -12.50 -6.90
CA LYS A 63 -3.14 -13.28 -6.92
C LYS A 63 -3.83 -13.39 -5.56
N ASP A 64 -3.10 -13.72 -4.49
CA ASP A 64 -3.69 -13.88 -3.15
C ASP A 64 -3.93 -12.56 -2.41
N MET A 65 -3.18 -11.50 -2.75
CA MET A 65 -3.46 -10.14 -2.27
C MET A 65 -4.73 -9.57 -2.91
N ILE A 66 -4.96 -9.83 -4.20
CA ILE A 66 -6.19 -9.45 -4.92
C ILE A 66 -7.41 -10.06 -4.22
N LYS A 67 -7.39 -11.36 -3.93
CA LYS A 67 -8.48 -12.03 -3.21
C LYS A 67 -8.77 -11.38 -1.86
N ARG A 68 -7.73 -11.00 -1.11
CA ARG A 68 -7.89 -10.31 0.19
C ARG A 68 -8.49 -8.92 0.03
N ALA A 69 -8.01 -8.14 -0.96
CA ALA A 69 -8.57 -6.83 -1.27
C ALA A 69 -10.06 -6.93 -1.66
N GLU A 70 -10.44 -7.89 -2.51
CA GLU A 70 -11.83 -8.11 -2.90
C GLU A 70 -12.72 -8.50 -1.71
N ASN A 71 -12.20 -9.30 -0.77
CA ASN A 71 -12.93 -9.66 0.45
C ASN A 71 -13.15 -8.45 1.37
N ILE A 72 -12.20 -7.52 1.44
CA ILE A 72 -12.36 -6.27 2.19
C ILE A 72 -13.41 -5.38 1.51
N ILE A 73 -13.41 -5.29 0.18
CA ILE A 73 -14.38 -4.45 -0.57
C ILE A 73 -15.82 -4.97 -0.40
N LYS A 74 -16.01 -6.29 -0.34
CA LYS A 74 -17.33 -6.93 -0.16
C LYS A 74 -17.90 -6.81 1.25
N LYS A 75 -17.07 -6.48 2.25
CA LYS A 75 -17.48 -6.17 3.63
C LYS A 75 -17.84 -4.69 3.74
#